data_AF-A0A353CD49-F1
#
_entry.id   AF-A0A353CD49-F1
#
_cell.length_a   1.000
_cell.length_b   1.000
_cell.length_c   1.000
_cell.angle_alpha   90.00
_cell.angle_beta   90.00
_cell.angle_gamma   90.00
#
_symmetry.space_group_name_H-M   'P 1'
#
loop_
_entity.id
_entity.type
_entity.pdbx_description
1 polymer ?
#
loop_
_entity_poly.entity_id
_entity_poly.type
_entity_poly.pdbx_seq_one_letter_code
_entity_poly.pdbx_strand_id
1 'polypeptide(L)'
;MRFFLKRIRELGIGWNERPLTESDFYALCRRHKIVVDEIPLRVSGFYYCVKGGHYIAIDSKLPRQEKLFVMFHEFAHYLMHAPNTHETASYHGVGHKTRKEVEA
;
A
#
# COMPACT_ATOMS: atom_id res chain seq x y z
N MET A 1 -12.47 -1.07 -15.37
CA MET A 1 -12.62 0.38 -15.15
C MET A 1 -13.84 0.80 -14.31
N ARG A 2 -15.08 0.37 -14.61
CA ARG A 2 -16.28 0.76 -13.80
C ARG A 2 -16.23 0.34 -12.32
N PHE A 3 -15.65 -0.82 -12.02
CA PHE A 3 -15.51 -1.32 -10.64
C PHE A 3 -14.55 -0.48 -9.79
N PHE A 4 -13.45 -0.01 -10.39
CA PHE A 4 -12.43 0.81 -9.72
C PHE A 4 -12.96 2.19 -9.33
N LEU A 5 -13.65 2.87 -10.26
CA LEU A 5 -14.27 4.17 -9.99
C LEU A 5 -15.35 4.06 -8.90
N LYS A 6 -16.06 2.94 -8.83
CA LYS A 6 -17.03 2.68 -7.76
C LYS A 6 -16.33 2.56 -6.40
N ARG A 7 -15.29 1.73 -6.30
CA ARG A 7 -14.49 1.58 -5.06
C ARG A 7 -13.86 2.88 -4.61
N ILE A 8 -13.30 3.67 -5.53
CA ILE A 8 -12.73 4.99 -5.21
C ILE A 8 -13.79 5.95 -4.68
N ARG A 9 -14.97 6.00 -5.29
CA ARG A 9 -16.07 6.87 -4.81
C ARG A 9 -16.54 6.46 -3.41
N GLU A 10 -16.57 5.16 -3.11
CA GLU A 10 -16.95 4.62 -1.79
C GLU A 10 -15.94 4.99 -0.68
N LEU A 11 -14.73 5.41 -1.03
CA LEU A 11 -13.74 5.89 -0.05
C LEU A 11 -14.19 7.19 0.63
N GLY A 12 -15.00 8.02 -0.04
CA GLY A 12 -15.55 9.25 0.54
C GLY A 12 -14.52 10.35 0.81
N ILE A 13 -13.42 10.38 0.06
CA ILE A 13 -12.27 11.29 0.31
C ILE A 13 -12.23 12.54 -0.59
N GLY A 14 -13.26 12.74 -1.43
CA GLY A 14 -13.26 13.82 -2.43
C GLY A 14 -12.25 13.57 -3.56
N TRP A 15 -12.25 12.35 -4.10
CA TRP A 15 -11.34 11.97 -5.19
C TRP A 15 -11.54 12.88 -6.41
N ASN A 16 -10.45 13.52 -6.88
CA ASN A 16 -10.45 14.55 -7.94
C ASN A 16 -11.31 15.79 -7.64
N GLU A 17 -11.81 15.97 -6.42
CA GLU A 17 -12.53 17.18 -6.00
C GLU A 17 -11.59 18.16 -5.29
N ARG A 18 -10.53 17.65 -4.66
CA ARG A 18 -9.46 18.43 -4.05
C ARG A 18 -8.14 17.64 -4.04
N PRO A 19 -6.99 18.30 -3.79
CA PRO A 19 -5.75 17.60 -3.49
C PRO A 19 -5.92 16.68 -2.28
N LEU A 20 -5.41 15.45 -2.41
CA LEU A 20 -5.31 14.50 -1.30
C LEU A 20 -4.12 14.85 -0.41
N THR A 21 -4.24 14.55 0.88
CA THR A 21 -3.23 14.86 1.91
C THR A 21 -2.75 13.60 2.62
N GLU A 22 -1.63 13.70 3.33
CA GLU A 22 -1.14 12.62 4.21
C GLU A 22 -2.20 12.21 5.25
N SER A 23 -2.94 13.19 5.79
CA SER A 23 -4.03 12.93 6.73
C SER A 23 -5.16 12.09 6.13
N ASP A 24 -5.48 12.30 4.85
CA ASP A 24 -6.46 11.48 4.14
C ASP A 24 -5.98 10.04 3.99
N PHE A 25 -4.72 9.85 3.63
CA PHE A 25 -4.10 8.52 3.54
C PHE A 25 -4.17 7.79 4.89
N TYR A 26 -3.77 8.44 5.98
CA TYR A 26 -3.83 7.84 7.30
C TYR A 26 -5.26 7.55 7.76
N ALA A 27 -6.23 8.40 7.43
CA ALA A 27 -7.64 8.15 7.73
C ALA A 27 -8.18 6.92 6.98
N LEU A 28 -7.80 6.76 5.71
CA LEU A 28 -8.12 5.57 4.92
C LEU A 28 -7.50 4.31 5.50
N CYS A 29 -6.21 4.34 5.80
CA CYS A 29 -5.51 3.18 6.38
C CYS A 29 -6.16 2.73 7.69
N ARG A 30 -6.53 3.68 8.57
CA ARG A 30 -7.28 3.37 9.80
C ARG A 30 -8.64 2.72 9.51
N ARG A 31 -9.42 3.27 8.57
CA ARG A 31 -10.74 2.72 8.19
C ARG A 31 -10.63 1.29 7.64
N HIS A 32 -9.56 1.01 6.90
CA HIS A 32 -9.30 -0.28 6.27
C HIS A 32 -8.46 -1.24 7.13
N LYS A 33 -8.12 -0.85 8.37
CA LYS A 33 -7.27 -1.62 9.30
C LYS A 33 -5.91 -2.00 8.69
N ILE A 34 -5.33 -1.08 7.92
CA ILE A 34 -3.99 -1.19 7.33
C ILE A 34 -3.00 -0.57 8.31
N VAL A 35 -1.97 -1.34 8.67
CA VAL A 35 -0.83 -0.85 9.47
C VAL A 35 0.16 -0.16 8.53
N VAL A 36 0.62 1.03 8.92
CA VAL A 36 1.57 1.81 8.13
C VAL A 36 2.84 2.00 8.95
N ASP A 37 3.98 1.61 8.38
CA ASP A 37 5.29 1.84 8.95
C ASP A 37 6.13 2.75 8.04
N GLU A 38 6.77 3.75 8.64
CA GLU A 38 7.75 4.60 7.96
C GLU A 38 9.14 4.27 8.49
N ILE A 39 9.94 3.58 7.67
CA ILE A 39 11.28 3.12 8.05
C ILE A 39 12.24 3.31 6.88
N PRO A 40 13.56 3.36 7.10
CA PRO A 40 14.51 3.37 5.98
C PRO A 40 14.35 2.11 5.12
N LEU A 41 14.05 2.29 3.84
CA LEU A 41 13.91 1.20 2.88
C LEU A 41 14.92 1.33 1.73
N ARG A 42 15.09 0.24 0.96
CA ARG A 42 15.83 0.25 -0.31
C ARG A 42 14.96 0.59 -1.52
N VAL A 43 13.64 0.58 -1.32
CA VAL A 43 12.60 0.89 -2.29
C VAL A 43 11.73 2.00 -1.72
N SER A 44 11.01 2.75 -2.55
CA SER A 44 10.22 3.89 -2.08
C SER A 44 9.06 3.48 -1.15
N GLY A 45 8.44 2.33 -1.39
CA GLY A 45 7.41 1.76 -0.55
C GLY A 45 6.98 0.39 -1.06
N PHE A 46 6.19 -0.33 -0.27
CA PHE A 46 5.51 -1.54 -0.71
C PHE A 46 4.30 -1.87 0.18
N TYR A 47 3.24 -2.38 -0.45
CA TYR A 47 2.11 -3.02 0.19
C TYR A 47 2.32 -4.54 0.31
N TYR A 48 1.92 -5.13 1.43
CA TYR A 48 1.91 -6.58 1.62
C TYR A 48 0.76 -7.05 2.53
N CYS A 49 0.44 -8.35 2.42
CA CYS A 49 -0.57 -9.01 3.24
C CYS A 49 0.02 -10.24 3.92
N VAL A 50 -0.16 -10.37 5.23
CA VAL A 50 0.28 -11.55 5.99
C VAL A 50 -0.78 -11.96 7.00
N LYS A 51 -1.17 -13.24 6.99
CA LYS A 51 -2.20 -13.81 7.89
C LYS A 51 -3.52 -13.00 7.90
N GLY A 52 -3.89 -12.41 6.76
CA GLY A 52 -5.10 -11.59 6.62
C GLY A 52 -4.99 -10.16 7.16
N GLY A 53 -3.84 -9.77 7.71
CA GLY A 53 -3.51 -8.38 8.02
C GLY A 53 -2.92 -7.66 6.80
N HIS A 54 -3.22 -6.38 6.68
CA HIS A 54 -2.74 -5.52 5.60
C HIS A 54 -1.72 -4.51 6.12
N TYR A 55 -0.64 -4.34 5.38
CA TYR A 55 0.50 -3.53 5.80
C TYR A 55 1.02 -2.71 4.62
N ILE A 56 1.46 -1.49 4.91
CA ILE A 56 2.15 -0.61 3.97
C ILE A 56 3.44 -0.15 4.66
N ALA A 57 4.58 -0.34 4.00
CA ALA A 57 5.84 0.23 4.42
C ALA A 57 6.23 1.34 3.45
N ILE A 58 6.65 2.49 3.97
CA ILE A 58 7.09 3.66 3.18
C ILE A 58 8.52 4.03 3.60
N ASP A 59 9.36 4.38 2.64
CA ASP A 59 10.72 4.84 2.95
C ASP A 59 10.66 6.19 3.69
N SER A 60 11.18 6.21 4.91
CA SER A 60 11.20 7.40 5.77
C SER A 60 12.07 8.52 5.22
N LYS A 61 12.91 8.24 4.20
CA LYS A 61 13.84 9.21 3.59
C LYS A 61 13.24 9.96 2.39
N LEU A 62 12.03 9.62 1.97
CA LEU A 62 11.42 10.27 0.81
C LEU A 62 11.12 11.76 1.04
N PRO A 63 11.37 12.62 0.05
CA PRO A 63 10.83 13.97 0.03
C PRO A 63 9.31 13.95 0.15
N ARG A 64 8.73 14.96 0.80
CA ARG A 64 7.29 15.00 1.16
C ARG A 64 6.33 14.72 -0.02
N GLN A 65 6.59 15.30 -1.19
CA GLN A 65 5.71 15.13 -2.36
C GLN A 65 5.81 13.71 -2.93
N GLU A 66 7.01 13.16 -3.00
CA GLU A 66 7.24 11.78 -3.46
C GLU A 66 6.63 10.79 -2.49
N LYS A 67 6.79 11.01 -1.18
CA LYS A 67 6.18 10.22 -0.11
C LYS A 67 4.66 10.15 -0.26
N LEU A 68 4.01 11.28 -0.50
CA LEU A 68 2.56 11.34 -0.68
C LEU A 68 2.10 10.54 -1.91
N PHE A 69 2.85 10.62 -3.02
CA PHE A 69 2.57 9.79 -4.19
C PHE A 69 2.70 8.30 -3.86
N VAL A 70 3.79 7.89 -3.21
CA VAL A 70 4.04 6.49 -2.85
C VAL A 70 2.97 5.97 -1.88
N MET A 71 2.57 6.75 -0.88
CA MET A 71 1.47 6.40 0.03
C MET A 71 0.19 6.00 -0.72
N PHE A 72 -0.25 6.82 -1.66
CA PHE A 72 -1.45 6.52 -2.44
C PHE A 72 -1.22 5.45 -3.52
N HIS A 73 0.00 5.29 -4.02
CA HIS A 73 0.40 4.18 -4.89
C HIS A 73 0.23 2.84 -4.17
N GLU A 74 0.79 2.70 -2.97
CA GLU A 74 0.68 1.47 -2.17
C GLU A 74 -0.76 1.21 -1.70
N PHE A 75 -1.50 2.27 -1.36
CA PHE A 75 -2.92 2.12 -1.05
C PHE A 75 -3.72 1.65 -2.27
N ALA A 76 -3.37 2.10 -3.48
CA ALA A 76 -4.00 1.62 -4.70
C ALA A 76 -3.69 0.13 -4.94
N HIS A 77 -2.50 -0.37 -4.58
CA HIS A 77 -2.21 -1.80 -4.59
C HIS A 77 -3.19 -2.58 -3.71
N TYR A 78 -3.44 -2.13 -2.48
CA TYR A 78 -4.46 -2.73 -1.62
C TYR A 78 -5.86 -2.72 -2.26
N LEU A 79 -6.25 -1.62 -2.92
CA LEU A 79 -7.55 -1.52 -3.56
C LEU A 79 -7.68 -2.35 -4.84
N MET A 80 -6.59 -2.63 -5.56
CA MET A 80 -6.65 -3.24 -6.88
C MET A 80 -6.31 -4.72 -6.87
N HIS A 81 -5.41 -5.16 -6.00
CA HIS A 81 -5.03 -6.56 -5.92
C HIS A 81 -6.02 -7.29 -4.99
N ALA A 82 -6.65 -8.35 -5.51
CA ALA A 82 -7.25 -9.35 -4.64
C ALA A 82 -6.14 -9.87 -3.70
N PRO A 83 -6.40 -10.06 -2.40
CA PRO A 83 -5.39 -10.56 -1.48
C PRO A 83 -5.02 -11.98 -1.92
N ASN A 84 -3.99 -12.11 -2.76
CA ASN A 84 -3.24 -13.33 -2.86
C ASN A 84 -2.55 -13.45 -1.51
N THR A 85 -3.17 -14.19 -0.58
CA THR A 85 -2.71 -14.44 0.79
C THR A 85 -1.36 -15.19 0.85
N HIS A 86 -0.66 -15.29 -0.27
CA HIS A 86 0.57 -16.05 -0.49
C HIS A 86 1.75 -15.21 -0.99
N GLU A 87 1.55 -13.94 -1.39
CA GLU A 87 2.66 -13.11 -1.88
C GLU A 87 3.28 -12.35 -0.71
N THR A 88 4.17 -13.08 -0.06
CA THR A 88 4.98 -12.72 1.10
C THR A 88 5.99 -11.62 0.77
N ALA A 89 6.32 -10.82 1.79
CA ALA A 89 7.29 -9.72 1.85
C ALA A 89 8.72 -9.98 1.28
N SER A 90 8.98 -11.18 0.78
CA SER A 90 10.26 -11.65 0.23
C SER A 90 10.67 -10.95 -1.07
N TYR A 91 9.71 -10.46 -1.89
CA TYR A 91 10.02 -9.78 -3.16
C TYR A 91 10.73 -8.43 -3.00
N HIS A 92 10.64 -7.82 -1.81
CA HIS A 92 11.26 -6.52 -1.49
C HIS A 92 12.46 -6.62 -0.54
N GLY A 93 13.01 -7.82 -0.35
CA GLY A 93 14.21 -8.04 0.45
C GLY A 93 13.97 -8.10 1.96
N VAL A 94 12.73 -8.33 2.39
CA VAL A 94 12.38 -8.54 3.80
C VAL A 94 11.97 -10.00 4.01
N GLY A 95 12.88 -10.80 4.59
CA GLY A 95 12.65 -12.21 4.92
C GLY A 95 13.32 -13.21 3.97
N HIS A 96 13.24 -14.50 4.33
CA HIS A 96 13.79 -15.59 3.51
C HIS A 96 12.94 -15.81 2.25
N LYS A 97 13.61 -16.15 1.14
CA LYS A 97 12.97 -16.53 -0.12
C LYS A 97 12.01 -17.68 0.10
N THR A 98 10.79 -17.55 -0.41
CA THR A 98 9.83 -18.65 -0.38
C THR A 98 10.12 -19.65 -1.49
N ARG A 99 9.72 -20.91 -1.29
CA ARG A 99 10.01 -22.02 -2.22
C ARG A 99 9.51 -21.76 -3.65
N LYS A 100 8.42 -21.00 -3.81
CA LYS A 100 7.90 -20.59 -5.14
C LYS A 100 8.80 -19.61 -5.89
N GLU A 101 9.65 -18.85 -5.21
CA GLU A 101 10.63 -17.93 -5.82
C GLU A 101 11.92 -18.63 -6.24
N VAL A 102 12.13 -19.88 -5.81
CA VAL A 102 13.29 -20.72 -6.16
C VAL A 102 12.97 -21.60 -7.37
N GLU A 103 11.69 -21.87 -7.62
CA GLU A 103 11.22 -22.78 -8.68
C GLU A 103 10.83 -22.04 -9.99
N ALA A 104 10.92 -20.70 -10.05
CA ALA A 104 10.68 -19.86 -11.23
C ALA A 104 12.00 -19.31 -11.82
#